data_AF-A0A8X6LXX8-F1
#
_entry.id   AF-A0A8X6LXX8-F1
#
_cell.length_a   1.000
_cell.length_b   1.000
_cell.length_c   1.000
_cell.angle_alpha   90.00
_cell.angle_beta   90.00
_cell.angle_gamma   90.00
#
_symmetry.space_group_name_H-M   'P 1'
#
loop_
_entity.id
_entity.type
_entity.pdbx_description
1 polymer ?
#
loop_
_entity_poly.entity_id
_entity_poly.type
_entity_poly.pdbx_seq_one_letter_code
_entity_poly.pdbx_strand_id
1 'polypeptide(L)'
;MSMVFDCIFRKLLLNKVSKITPNVVVNTDISEVESILTTSLIELFCEYLGSSITDVFECFGCTQEYANPLGHECITMDRETRLQLFGDLAFFAMNFEQLIQDHTLYSTKHTNVLNYISPMFVNKWDMTSVINNAKSMYITSDIHRLL
;
A
#
# COMPACT_ATOMS: atom_id res chain seq x y z
N MET A 1 10.99 -1.62 11.13
CA MET A 1 9.90 -0.79 10.61
C MET A 1 8.58 -1.54 10.41
N SER A 2 8.59 -2.83 10.02
CA SER A 2 7.37 -3.55 9.60
C SER A 2 6.43 -4.03 10.71
N MET A 3 6.89 -4.34 11.92
CA MET A 3 6.01 -4.97 12.94
C MET A 3 4.92 -4.03 13.47
N VAL A 4 5.24 -2.77 13.75
CA VAL A 4 4.26 -1.80 14.28
C VAL A 4 3.27 -1.40 13.20
N PHE A 5 3.77 -1.16 11.99
CA PHE A 5 2.94 -0.94 10.79
C PHE A 5 1.94 -2.08 10.60
N ASP A 6 2.43 -3.32 10.63
CA ASP A 6 1.64 -4.52 10.45
C ASP A 6 0.53 -4.64 11.51
N CYS A 7 0.89 -4.50 12.79
CA CYS A 7 -0.08 -4.54 13.88
C CYS A 7 -1.19 -3.47 13.73
N ILE A 8 -0.82 -2.24 13.38
CA ILE A 8 -1.78 -1.13 13.22
C ILE A 8 -2.71 -1.41 12.03
N PHE A 9 -2.14 -1.74 10.87
CA PHE A 9 -2.89 -2.00 9.64
C PHE A 9 -3.91 -3.12 9.85
N ARG A 10 -3.48 -4.28 10.37
CA ARG A 10 -4.37 -5.43 10.63
C ARG A 10 -5.52 -5.06 11.56
N LYS A 11 -5.22 -4.35 12.65
CA LYS A 11 -6.23 -3.94 13.64
C LYS A 11 -7.28 -3.03 13.04
N LEU A 12 -6.85 -2.02 12.27
CA LEU A 12 -7.75 -1.07 11.63
C LEU A 12 -8.59 -1.75 10.53
N LEU A 13 -8.00 -2.64 9.73
CA LEU A 13 -8.71 -3.38 8.69
C LEU A 13 -9.82 -4.26 9.28
N LEU A 14 -9.48 -5.06 10.29
CA LEU A 14 -10.46 -5.95 10.94
C LEU A 14 -11.60 -5.17 11.59
N ASN A 15 -11.32 -4.03 12.24
CA ASN A 15 -12.34 -3.15 12.80
C ASN A 15 -13.24 -2.54 11.72
N LYS A 16 -12.67 -2.20 10.56
CA LYS A 16 -13.45 -1.68 9.42
C LYS A 16 -14.37 -2.75 8.87
N VAL A 17 -13.85 -3.95 8.59
CA VAL A 17 -14.60 -5.07 8.01
C VAL A 17 -15.72 -5.53 8.95
N SER A 18 -15.45 -5.66 10.26
CA SER A 18 -16.45 -6.11 11.24
C SER A 18 -17.69 -5.22 11.34
N LYS A 19 -17.60 -3.96 10.87
CA LYS A 19 -18.73 -3.02 10.82
C LYS A 19 -19.57 -3.17 9.55
N ILE A 20 -19.01 -3.77 8.50
CA ILE A 20 -19.58 -3.80 7.15
C ILE A 20 -20.17 -5.18 6.84
N THR A 21 -19.53 -6.25 7.29
CA THR A 21 -19.96 -7.62 6.96
C THR A 21 -20.62 -8.33 8.15
N PRO A 22 -21.74 -9.04 7.94
CA PRO A 22 -22.17 -10.06 8.89
C PRO A 22 -21.13 -11.19 8.89
N ASN A 23 -20.80 -11.73 10.06
CA ASN A 23 -19.90 -12.88 10.19
C ASN A 23 -20.52 -14.10 9.49
N VAL A 24 -20.25 -14.28 8.20
CA VAL A 24 -20.71 -15.42 7.41
C VAL A 24 -19.49 -16.21 6.95
N VAL A 25 -19.47 -17.50 7.27
CA VAL A 25 -18.46 -18.44 6.76
C VAL A 25 -18.81 -18.74 5.31
N VAL A 26 -17.96 -18.31 4.37
CA VAL A 26 -18.17 -18.55 2.93
C VAL A 26 -17.36 -19.77 2.49
N ASN A 27 -17.98 -20.61 1.66
CA ASN A 27 -17.50 -21.93 1.26
C ASN A 27 -17.09 -21.93 -0.24
N THR A 28 -16.25 -21.00 -0.67
CA THR A 28 -15.66 -20.94 -2.03
C THR A 28 -14.17 -21.31 -1.97
N ASP A 29 -13.54 -21.55 -3.12
CA ASP A 29 -12.10 -21.80 -3.21
C ASP A 29 -11.32 -20.64 -2.58
N ILE A 30 -10.77 -20.91 -1.40
CA ILE A 30 -10.09 -19.92 -0.57
C ILE A 30 -8.86 -19.40 -1.32
N SER A 31 -8.15 -20.24 -2.08
CA SER A 31 -6.87 -19.88 -2.71
C SER A 31 -6.97 -18.73 -3.72
N GLU A 32 -8.01 -18.74 -4.56
CA GLU A 32 -8.27 -17.69 -5.55
C GLU A 32 -8.62 -16.36 -4.87
N VAL A 33 -9.45 -16.42 -3.82
CA VAL A 33 -9.86 -15.25 -3.04
C VAL A 33 -8.68 -14.66 -2.27
N GLU A 34 -7.84 -15.51 -1.66
CA GLU A 34 -6.61 -15.08 -0.97
C GLU A 34 -5.67 -14.37 -1.96
N SER A 35 -5.53 -14.89 -3.19
CA SER A 35 -4.72 -14.28 -4.26
C SER A 35 -5.26 -12.92 -4.68
N ILE A 36 -6.57 -12.79 -4.91
CA ILE A 36 -7.22 -11.52 -5.30
C ILE A 36 -7.02 -10.45 -4.23
N LEU A 37 -7.29 -10.78 -2.96
CA LEU A 37 -7.12 -9.85 -1.83
C LEU A 37 -5.67 -9.44 -1.62
N THR A 38 -4.74 -10.38 -1.79
CA THR A 38 -3.31 -10.08 -1.62
C THR A 38 -2.79 -9.22 -2.76
N THR A 39 -3.20 -9.51 -3.99
CA THR A 39 -2.80 -8.76 -5.19
C THR A 39 -3.32 -7.32 -5.12
N SER A 40 -4.59 -7.13 -4.77
CA SER A 40 -5.16 -5.79 -4.66
C SER A 40 -4.49 -4.96 -3.57
N LEU A 41 -4.08 -5.59 -2.47
CA LEU A 41 -3.32 -4.93 -1.41
C LEU A 41 -1.91 -4.54 -1.88
N ILE A 42 -1.24 -5.37 -2.67
CA ILE A 42 0.07 -5.06 -3.28
C ILE A 42 -0.04 -3.84 -4.20
N GLU A 43 -1.06 -3.82 -5.07
CA GLU A 43 -1.32 -2.71 -6.00
C GLU A 43 -1.57 -1.41 -5.25
N LEU A 44 -2.45 -1.42 -4.25
CA LEU A 44 -2.72 -0.26 -3.41
C LEU A 44 -1.47 0.21 -2.67
N PHE A 45 -0.66 -0.70 -2.10
CA PHE A 45 0.59 -0.30 -1.48
C PHE A 45 1.56 0.33 -2.47
N CYS A 46 1.64 -0.15 -3.71
CA CYS A 46 2.47 0.45 -4.74
C CYS A 46 2.03 1.87 -5.06
N GLU A 47 0.73 2.11 -5.23
CA GLU A 47 0.16 3.44 -5.50
C GLU A 47 0.42 4.40 -4.33
N TYR A 48 0.12 3.98 -3.10
CA TYR A 48 0.33 4.77 -1.90
C TYR A 48 1.81 5.05 -1.63
N LEU A 49 2.69 4.10 -1.94
CA LEU A 49 4.12 4.29 -1.82
C LEU A 49 4.58 5.37 -2.82
N GLY A 50 4.07 5.33 -4.05
CA GLY A 50 4.38 6.35 -5.05
C GLY A 50 3.90 7.75 -4.66
N SER A 51 2.66 7.89 -4.18
CA SER A 51 2.13 9.18 -3.72
C SER A 51 2.88 9.67 -2.47
N SER A 52 3.06 8.81 -1.46
CA SER A 52 3.71 9.21 -0.21
C SER A 52 5.19 9.56 -0.42
N ILE A 53 5.89 8.87 -1.33
CA ILE A 53 7.25 9.26 -1.73
C ILE A 53 7.23 10.66 -2.35
N THR A 54 6.29 10.93 -3.26
CA THR A 54 6.13 12.24 -3.92
C THR A 54 5.83 13.33 -2.90
N ASP A 55 4.92 13.10 -1.96
CA ASP A 55 4.56 14.05 -0.91
C ASP A 55 5.76 14.37 0.00
N VAL A 56 6.55 13.35 0.36
CA VAL A 56 7.81 13.54 1.09
C VAL A 56 8.76 14.41 0.25
N PHE A 57 8.93 14.15 -1.05
CA PHE A 57 9.77 14.98 -1.92
C PHE A 57 9.29 16.44 -2.02
N GLU A 58 7.99 16.66 -2.23
CA GLU A 58 7.39 18.00 -2.35
C GLU A 58 7.56 18.82 -1.07
N CYS A 59 7.51 18.14 0.09
CA CYS A 59 7.72 18.73 1.40
C CYS A 59 9.19 19.06 1.70
N PHE A 60 10.15 18.24 1.22
CA PHE A 60 11.58 18.41 1.53
C PHE A 60 12.34 19.34 0.56
N GLY A 61 11.84 19.65 -0.64
CA GLY A 61 12.65 20.42 -1.59
C GLY A 61 11.99 21.25 -2.71
N CYS A 62 10.67 21.18 -2.94
CA CYS A 62 10.14 21.66 -4.23
C CYS A 62 9.13 22.82 -4.21
N THR A 63 8.57 23.23 -3.07
CA THR A 63 7.33 24.04 -3.10
C THR A 63 7.45 25.56 -2.86
N GLN A 64 8.60 26.15 -2.55
CA GLN A 64 8.66 27.60 -2.37
C GLN A 64 10.01 28.17 -2.81
N GLU A 65 10.07 28.82 -3.98
CA GLU A 65 11.05 29.85 -4.45
C GLU A 65 12.56 29.68 -4.13
N TYR A 66 12.93 28.53 -3.59
CA TYR A 66 14.22 28.10 -3.07
C TYR A 66 14.46 26.66 -3.53
N ALA A 67 14.00 26.30 -4.74
CA ALA A 67 14.45 25.08 -5.39
C ALA A 67 15.96 25.20 -5.55
N ASN A 68 16.68 24.75 -4.53
CA ASN A 68 18.11 24.55 -4.64
C ASN A 68 18.31 23.45 -5.71
N PRO A 69 19.49 23.37 -6.35
CA PRO A 69 19.78 22.35 -7.36
C PRO A 69 19.29 20.93 -7.01
N LEU A 70 19.30 20.56 -5.73
CA LEU A 70 18.79 19.31 -5.16
C LEU A 70 17.29 19.07 -5.42
N GLY A 71 16.44 20.10 -5.47
CA GLY A 71 15.00 19.94 -5.77
C GLY A 71 14.75 19.48 -7.20
N HIS A 72 15.55 19.97 -8.16
CA HIS A 72 15.56 19.46 -9.53
C HIS A 72 16.21 18.08 -9.62
N GLU A 73 17.28 17.82 -8.86
CA GLU A 73 17.95 16.51 -8.82
C GLU A 73 17.03 15.41 -8.26
N CYS A 74 16.20 15.72 -7.26
CA CYS A 74 15.21 14.80 -6.67
C CYS A 74 14.18 14.28 -7.68
N ILE A 75 13.69 15.13 -8.61
CA ILE A 75 12.75 14.72 -9.66
C ILE A 75 13.44 13.78 -10.68
N THR A 76 14.75 13.93 -10.86
CA THR A 76 15.55 13.12 -11.80
C THR A 76 16.06 11.79 -11.24
N MET A 77 15.94 11.56 -9.93
CA MET A 77 16.33 10.28 -9.33
C MET A 77 15.44 9.14 -9.86
N ASP A 78 16.03 7.97 -10.11
CA ASP A 78 15.27 6.77 -10.42
C ASP A 78 14.49 6.26 -9.19
N ARG A 79 13.48 5.43 -9.42
CA ARG A 79 12.59 4.95 -8.35
C ARG A 79 13.28 4.10 -7.30
N GLU A 80 14.33 3.37 -7.65
CA GLU A 80 15.07 2.56 -6.69
C GLU A 80 15.82 3.48 -5.71
N THR A 81 16.51 4.49 -6.24
CA THR A 81 17.18 5.52 -5.43
C THR A 81 16.18 6.27 -4.53
N ARG A 82 15.02 6.66 -5.07
CA ARG A 82 13.95 7.31 -4.27
C ARG A 82 13.48 6.42 -3.12
N LEU A 83 13.26 5.14 -3.40
CA LEU A 83 12.80 4.18 -2.40
C LEU A 83 13.86 3.96 -1.30
N GLN A 84 15.14 3.92 -1.66
CA GLN A 84 16.24 3.78 -0.70
C GLN A 84 16.34 4.98 0.25
N LEU A 85 16.15 6.19 -0.28
CA LEU A 85 16.28 7.43 0.49
C LEU A 85 15.03 7.77 1.31
N PHE A 86 13.84 7.56 0.76
CA PHE A 86 12.58 8.08 1.32
C PHE A 86 11.53 7.01 1.59
N GLY A 87 11.75 5.76 1.19
CA GLY A 87 10.73 4.70 1.27
C GLY A 87 10.19 4.51 2.68
N ASP A 88 11.08 4.47 3.66
CA ASP A 88 10.72 4.31 5.08
C ASP A 88 9.85 5.47 5.60
N LEU A 89 10.19 6.72 5.23
CA LEU A 89 9.37 7.90 5.56
C LEU A 89 8.02 7.87 4.84
N ALA A 90 8.01 7.48 3.57
CA ALA A 90 6.80 7.35 2.78
C ALA A 90 5.83 6.33 3.39
N PHE A 91 6.31 5.17 3.84
CA PHE A 91 5.49 4.19 4.55
C PHE A 91 4.89 4.74 5.85
N PHE A 92 5.63 5.56 6.59
CA PHE A 92 5.10 6.22 7.79
C PHE A 92 4.11 7.35 7.49
N ALA A 93 4.29 8.04 6.37
CA ALA A 93 3.42 9.12 5.92
C ALA A 93 2.11 8.62 5.33
N MET A 94 1.98 7.33 5.01
CA MET A 94 0.76 6.76 4.47
C MET A 94 -0.44 6.99 5.39
N ASN A 95 -1.54 7.45 4.81
CA ASN A 95 -2.82 7.51 5.51
C ASN A 95 -3.44 6.11 5.59
N PHE A 96 -3.23 5.41 6.71
CA PHE A 96 -3.75 4.07 6.94
C PHE A 96 -5.27 3.98 6.85
N GLU A 97 -5.99 4.99 7.32
CA GLU A 97 -7.46 4.97 7.29
C GLU A 97 -7.96 5.00 5.84
N GLN A 98 -7.35 5.84 5.00
CA GLN A 98 -7.70 5.91 3.58
C GLN A 98 -7.28 4.65 2.83
N LEU A 99 -6.07 4.12 3.08
CA LEU A 99 -5.61 2.87 2.50
C LEU A 99 -6.59 1.72 2.80
N ILE A 100 -7.05 1.62 4.03
CA ILE A 100 -8.01 0.59 4.45
C ILE A 100 -9.39 0.83 3.83
N GLN A 101 -9.80 2.09 3.72
CA GLN A 101 -11.03 2.45 3.02
C GLN A 101 -10.98 2.03 1.54
N ASP A 102 -9.85 2.23 0.87
CA ASP A 102 -9.69 1.88 -0.55
C ASP A 102 -9.61 0.36 -0.74
N HIS A 103 -8.87 -0.35 0.10
CA HIS A 103 -8.82 -1.81 0.10
C HIS A 103 -10.21 -2.42 0.35
N THR A 104 -10.95 -1.92 1.34
CA THR A 104 -12.32 -2.39 1.60
C THR A 104 -13.29 -2.02 0.48
N LEU A 105 -13.15 -0.85 -0.17
CA LEU A 105 -13.95 -0.48 -1.33
C LEU A 105 -13.70 -1.42 -2.51
N TYR A 106 -12.45 -1.78 -2.79
CA TYR A 106 -12.09 -2.79 -3.78
C TYR A 106 -12.80 -4.12 -3.49
N SER A 107 -12.71 -4.59 -2.24
CA SER A 107 -13.37 -5.83 -1.80
C SER A 107 -14.90 -5.73 -1.83
N THR A 108 -15.49 -4.53 -1.65
CA THR A 108 -16.94 -4.33 -1.68
C THR A 108 -17.50 -4.34 -3.11
N LYS A 109 -16.74 -3.86 -4.11
CA LYS A 109 -17.09 -4.05 -5.52
C LYS A 109 -17.20 -5.54 -5.89
N HIS A 110 -16.53 -6.39 -5.12
CA HIS A 110 -16.57 -7.85 -5.21
C HIS A 110 -17.16 -8.44 -3.93
N THR A 111 -18.40 -8.09 -3.57
CA THR A 111 -19.06 -8.38 -2.27
C THR A 111 -18.83 -9.80 -1.70
N ASN A 112 -18.61 -10.80 -2.56
CA ASN A 112 -18.27 -12.16 -2.16
C ASN A 112 -16.93 -12.26 -1.42
N VAL A 113 -15.95 -11.41 -1.74
CA VAL A 113 -14.56 -11.45 -1.27
C VAL A 113 -14.40 -10.77 0.10
N LEU A 114 -15.22 -9.75 0.41
CA LEU A 114 -15.13 -9.00 1.68
C LEU A 114 -15.38 -9.89 2.92
N ASN A 115 -16.26 -10.89 2.79
CA ASN A 115 -16.56 -11.85 3.87
C ASN A 115 -15.38 -12.79 4.20
N TYR A 116 -14.36 -12.86 3.34
CA TYR A 116 -13.16 -13.67 3.57
C TYR A 116 -12.11 -12.95 4.43
N ILE A 117 -12.22 -11.63 4.59
CA ILE A 117 -11.30 -10.86 5.44
C ILE A 117 -11.64 -11.11 6.92
N SER A 118 -11.11 -12.22 7.44
CA SER A 118 -11.25 -12.64 8.83
C SER A 118 -9.93 -12.52 9.59
N PRO A 119 -9.92 -12.54 10.94
CA PRO A 119 -8.69 -12.57 11.71
C PRO A 119 -7.78 -13.74 11.34
N MET A 120 -8.34 -14.94 11.10
CA MET A 120 -7.58 -16.11 10.69
C MET A 120 -6.91 -15.91 9.32
N PHE A 121 -7.64 -15.34 8.36
CA PHE A 121 -7.09 -15.06 7.03
C PHE A 121 -6.02 -13.98 7.09
N VAL A 122 -6.33 -12.83 7.70
CA VAL A 122 -5.40 -11.71 7.84
C VAL A 122 -4.10 -12.22 8.47
N ASN A 123 -4.14 -12.98 9.56
CA ASN A 123 -2.94 -13.52 10.21
C ASN A 123 -2.05 -14.41 9.33
N LYS A 124 -2.55 -14.96 8.22
CA LYS A 124 -1.73 -15.69 7.24
C LYS A 124 -0.96 -14.77 6.29
N TRP A 125 -1.36 -13.52 6.12
CA TRP A 125 -0.64 -12.59 5.25
C TRP A 125 0.78 -12.40 5.72
N ASP A 126 1.73 -12.80 4.89
CA ASP A 126 3.11 -12.37 5.01
C ASP A 126 3.22 -10.92 4.54
N MET A 127 3.02 -10.00 5.46
CA MET A 127 3.10 -8.57 5.18
C MET A 127 4.50 -8.12 4.76
N THR A 128 5.54 -8.88 5.11
CA THR A 128 6.90 -8.62 4.60
C THR A 128 6.95 -8.89 3.09
N SER A 129 6.39 -10.02 2.66
CA SER A 129 6.26 -10.35 1.23
C SER A 129 5.39 -9.34 0.48
N VAL A 130 4.22 -8.98 1.03
CA VAL A 130 3.31 -7.98 0.42
C VAL A 130 4.03 -6.64 0.20
N ILE A 131 4.71 -6.12 1.23
CA ILE A 131 5.45 -4.86 1.15
C ILE A 131 6.59 -4.96 0.13
N ASN A 132 7.34 -6.06 0.12
CA ASN A 132 8.45 -6.24 -0.83
C ASN A 132 7.94 -6.34 -2.27
N ASN A 133 6.81 -7.00 -2.50
CA ASN A 133 6.19 -7.07 -3.82
C ASN A 133 5.70 -5.69 -4.29
N ALA A 134 5.10 -4.90 -3.38
CA ALA A 134 4.69 -3.53 -3.70
C ALA A 134 5.90 -2.63 -4.04
N LYS A 135 7.00 -2.75 -3.28
CA LYS A 135 8.27 -2.07 -3.58
C LYS A 135 8.83 -2.48 -4.94
N SER A 136 8.84 -3.78 -5.24
CA SER A 136 9.30 -4.29 -6.53
C SER A 136 8.43 -3.78 -7.67
N MET A 137 7.11 -3.77 -7.49
CA MET A 137 6.16 -3.23 -8.47
C MET A 137 6.37 -1.73 -8.68
N TYR A 138 6.65 -0.97 -7.62
CA TYR A 138 6.98 0.45 -7.70
C TYR A 138 8.25 0.70 -8.52
N ILE A 139 9.31 -0.07 -8.28
CA ILE A 139 10.57 0.01 -9.05
C ILE A 139 10.33 -0.39 -10.51
N THR A 140 9.57 -1.47 -10.74
CA THR A 140 9.38 -2.08 -12.07
C THR A 140 8.37 -1.33 -12.94
N SER A 141 7.46 -0.56 -12.35
CA SER A 141 6.52 0.29 -13.11
C SER A 141 7.21 1.48 -13.80
N ASP A 142 8.55 1.48 -13.85
CA ASP A 142 9.42 2.40 -14.58
C ASP A 142 9.93 1.83 -15.91
N ILE A 143 8.99 1.45 -16.77
CA ILE A 143 9.25 1.26 -18.19
C ILE A 143 8.22 2.14 -18.92
N HIS A 144 8.67 3.20 -19.61
CA HIS A 144 7.92 4.15 -20.48
C HIS A 144 7.62 5.58 -19.97
N ARG A 145 8.54 6.27 -19.29
CA ARG A 145 8.46 7.75 -19.16
C ARG A 145 9.75 8.53 -19.49
N LEU A 146 10.58 7.98 -20.39
CA LEU A 146 11.72 8.67 -21.00
C LEU A 146 11.74 8.52 -22.54
N LEU A 147 10.56 8.55 -23.18
CA LEU A 147 10.43 8.83 -24.62
C LEU A 147 9.50 10.04 -24.81
#